data_AF-A0AAW8KVY3-F1
#
_entry.id   AF-A0AAW8KVY3-F1
#
_cell.length_a   1.000
_cell.length_b   1.000
_cell.length_c   1.000
_cell.angle_alpha   90.00
_cell.angle_beta   90.00
_cell.angle_gamma   90.00
#
_symmetry.space_group_name_H-M   'P 1'
#
loop_
_entity.id
_entity.type
_entity.pdbx_description
1 polymer ?
#
loop_
_entity_poly.entity_id
_entity_poly.type
_entity_poly.pdbx_seq_one_letter_code
_entity_poly.pdbx_strand_id
1 'polypeptide(L)'
;MLSEDYENFVIKALLLSQENNYSEALKSLSHQDEPAYIRKVRNFIIEHAHEEICAEDLQRLAGVSKSKLYDEFQQYYGTSPMSYLKKYRLQQIYKILSTTG
;
A
#
# COMPACT_ATOMS: atom_id res chain seq x y z
N MET A 1 10.51 38.80 -6.74
CA MET A 1 9.21 38.11 -6.79
C MET A 1 9.25 36.92 -7.76
N LEU A 2 9.22 37.09 -9.09
CA LEU A 2 9.31 35.95 -10.05
C LEU A 2 10.56 35.05 -9.90
N SER A 3 11.69 35.61 -9.49
CA SER A 3 12.95 34.87 -9.28
C SER A 3 12.87 33.85 -8.14
N GLU A 4 12.25 34.22 -7.02
CA GLU A 4 12.19 33.36 -5.81
C GLU A 4 11.19 32.21 -6.01
N ASP A 5 10.10 32.46 -6.73
CA ASP A 5 9.14 31.42 -7.09
C ASP A 5 9.77 30.39 -8.03
N TYR A 6 10.57 30.86 -9.00
CA TYR A 6 11.29 29.99 -9.93
C TYR A 6 12.38 29.18 -9.22
N GLU A 7 13.15 29.81 -8.33
CA GLU A 7 14.16 29.12 -7.53
C GLU A 7 13.54 28.03 -6.66
N ASN A 8 12.45 28.33 -5.96
CA ASN A 8 11.72 27.35 -5.16
C ASN A 8 11.13 26.22 -6.02
N PHE A 9 10.65 26.52 -7.23
CA PHE A 9 10.17 25.51 -8.15
C PHE A 9 11.29 24.54 -8.57
N VAL A 10 12.44 25.07 -8.98
CA VAL A 10 13.60 24.26 -9.38
C VAL A 10 14.09 23.40 -8.23
N ILE A 11 14.19 23.96 -7.02
CA ILE A 11 14.59 23.21 -5.81
C ILE A 11 13.64 22.04 -5.55
N LYS A 12 12.33 22.28 -5.58
CA LYS A 12 11.32 21.22 -5.36
C LYS A 12 11.38 20.16 -6.46
N ALA A 13 11.51 20.58 -7.71
CA ALA A 13 11.61 19.66 -8.85
C ALA A 13 12.83 18.73 -8.70
N LEU A 14 13.98 19.27 -8.31
CA LEU A 14 15.19 18.46 -8.09
C LEU A 14 15.05 17.51 -6.89
N LEU A 15 14.55 18.01 -5.75
CA LEU A 15 14.36 17.19 -4.54
C LEU A 15 13.40 16.01 -4.75
N LEU A 16 12.38 16.19 -5.60
CA LEU A 16 11.34 15.19 -5.86
C LEU A 16 11.66 14.25 -7.03
N SER A 17 12.57 14.61 -7.94
CA SER A 17 12.89 13.82 -9.14
C SER A 17 14.23 13.09 -9.10
N GLN A 18 15.16 13.49 -8.24
CA GLN A 18 16.48 12.88 -8.11
C GLN A 18 16.66 12.22 -6.75
N GLU A 19 17.39 11.10 -6.72
CA GLU A 19 17.81 10.50 -5.46
C GLU A 19 18.82 11.41 -4.75
N ASN A 20 18.57 11.65 -3.47
CA ASN A 20 19.36 12.55 -2.62
C ASN A 20 19.21 12.15 -1.15
N ASN A 21 19.98 12.79 -0.27
CA ASN A 21 20.04 12.47 1.17
C ASN A 21 18.68 12.65 1.90
N TYR A 22 17.74 13.40 1.31
CA TYR A 22 16.40 13.63 1.85
C TYR A 22 15.32 12.83 1.12
N SER A 23 15.66 12.02 0.11
CA SER A 23 14.66 11.24 -0.64
C SER A 23 13.88 10.28 0.26
N GLU A 24 14.52 9.61 1.21
CA GLU A 24 13.84 8.76 2.21
C GLU A 24 12.85 9.56 3.06
N ALA A 25 13.29 10.71 3.60
CA ALA A 25 12.45 11.58 4.40
C ALA A 25 11.27 12.14 3.60
N LEU A 26 11.50 12.57 2.35
CA LEU A 26 10.46 13.07 1.45
C LEU A 26 9.47 11.97 1.04
N LYS A 27 9.95 10.75 0.76
CA LYS A 27 9.09 9.59 0.53
C LYS A 27 8.23 9.29 1.75
N SER A 28 8.80 9.34 2.97
CA SER A 28 8.03 9.14 4.21
C SER A 28 6.98 10.23 4.44
N LEU A 29 7.24 11.48 4.05
CA LEU A 29 6.28 12.59 4.12
C LEU A 29 5.19 12.51 3.04
N SER A 30 5.51 11.99 1.84
CA SER A 30 4.53 11.81 0.75
C SER A 30 3.69 10.55 0.93
N HIS A 31 4.13 9.60 1.74
CA HIS A 31 3.26 8.57 2.27
C HIS A 31 2.25 9.27 3.18
N GLN A 32 1.08 9.58 2.62
CA GLN A 32 -0.14 9.54 3.43
C GLN A 32 -0.17 8.14 4.01
N ASP A 33 0.34 8.04 5.24
CA ASP A 33 0.55 6.78 5.91
C ASP A 33 -0.75 5.99 5.81
N GLU A 34 -0.68 4.87 5.09
CA GLU A 34 -1.77 3.91 5.03
C GLU A 34 -2.27 3.71 6.46
N PRO A 35 -3.58 3.93 6.72
CA PRO A 35 -4.13 3.83 8.05
C PRO A 35 -3.69 2.53 8.70
N ALA A 36 -3.29 2.60 9.96
CA ALA A 36 -2.67 1.45 10.65
C ALA A 36 -3.54 0.17 10.57
N TYR A 37 -4.86 0.31 10.49
CA TYR A 37 -5.77 -0.82 10.34
C TYR A 37 -5.78 -1.41 8.93
N ILE A 38 -5.65 -0.61 7.86
CA ILE A 38 -5.50 -1.12 6.48
C ILE A 38 -4.18 -1.90 6.38
N ARG A 39 -3.11 -1.36 6.98
CA ARG A 39 -1.79 -2.01 7.03
C ARG A 39 -1.86 -3.35 7.77
N LYS A 40 -2.55 -3.38 8.92
CA LYS A 40 -2.81 -4.63 9.66
C LYS A 40 -3.59 -5.64 8.83
N VAL A 41 -4.65 -5.22 8.15
CA VAL A 41 -5.45 -6.10 7.27
C VAL A 41 -4.59 -6.68 6.16
N ARG A 42 -3.76 -5.87 5.50
CA ARG A 42 -2.83 -6.36 4.47
C ARG A 42 -1.85 -7.37 5.03
N ASN A 43 -1.20 -7.08 6.16
CA ASN A 43 -0.22 -7.99 6.76
C ASN A 43 -0.88 -9.32 7.13
N PHE A 44 -2.08 -9.28 7.71
CA PHE A 44 -2.84 -10.48 8.02
C PHE A 44 -3.15 -11.30 6.77
N ILE A 45 -3.58 -10.66 5.67
CA ILE A 45 -3.81 -11.32 4.38
C ILE A 45 -2.55 -12.00 3.85
N ILE A 46 -1.38 -11.37 3.99
CA ILE A 46 -0.10 -11.88 3.50
C ILE A 46 0.37 -13.08 4.35
N GLU A 47 0.31 -12.96 5.67
CA GLU A 47 0.74 -14.00 6.62
C GLU A 47 -0.16 -15.24 6.55
N HIS A 48 -1.47 -15.04 6.49
CA HIS A 48 -2.48 -16.11 6.50
C HIS A 48 -3.01 -16.41 5.10
N ALA A 49 -2.28 -16.03 4.05
CA ALA A 49 -2.71 -16.21 2.67
C ALA A 49 -3.05 -17.66 2.31
N HIS A 50 -2.48 -18.63 3.03
CA HIS A 50 -2.67 -20.06 2.83
C HIS A 50 -3.90 -20.64 3.54
N GLU A 51 -4.53 -19.88 4.45
CA GLU A 51 -5.68 -20.30 5.25
C GLU A 51 -7.00 -19.78 4.65
N GLU A 52 -8.15 -20.33 5.05
CA GLU A 52 -9.43 -19.73 4.67
C GLU A 52 -9.68 -18.43 5.44
N ILE A 53 -9.65 -17.30 4.74
CA ILE A 53 -9.92 -15.98 5.31
C ILE A 53 -11.33 -15.55 4.92
N CYS A 54 -12.18 -15.25 5.91
CA CYS A 54 -13.50 -14.69 5.69
C CYS A 54 -13.46 -13.15 5.74
N ALA A 55 -14.41 -12.50 5.05
CA ALA A 55 -14.51 -11.05 5.02
C ALA A 55 -14.83 -10.47 6.42
N GLU A 56 -15.55 -11.23 7.23
CA GLU A 56 -15.93 -10.91 8.59
C GLU A 56 -14.70 -10.84 9.52
N ASP A 57 -13.69 -11.67 9.29
CA ASP A 57 -12.45 -11.67 10.08
C ASP A 57 -11.63 -10.42 9.79
N LEU A 58 -11.54 -10.02 8.52
CA LEU A 58 -10.88 -8.78 8.12
C LEU A 58 -11.59 -7.56 8.73
N GLN A 59 -12.93 -7.59 8.77
CA GLN A 59 -13.70 -6.52 9.40
C GLN A 59 -13.43 -6.45 10.91
N ARG A 60 -13.45 -7.58 11.61
CA ARG A 60 -13.15 -7.66 13.05
C ARG A 60 -11.73 -7.18 13.36
N LEU A 61 -10.76 -7.55 12.54
CA LEU A 61 -9.37 -7.11 12.65
C LEU A 61 -9.23 -5.59 12.43
N ALA A 62 -9.95 -5.05 11.44
CA ALA A 62 -9.90 -3.63 11.09
C ALA A 62 -10.57 -2.72 12.13
N GLY A 63 -11.56 -3.23 12.87
CA GLY A 63 -12.32 -2.46 13.86
C GLY A 63 -13.21 -1.37 13.25
N VAL A 64 -13.49 -1.44 11.94
CA VAL A 64 -14.36 -0.50 11.19
C VAL A 64 -15.48 -1.26 10.47
N SER A 65 -16.44 -0.52 9.91
CA SER A 65 -17.50 -1.13 9.10
C SER A 65 -16.93 -1.77 7.83
N LYS A 66 -17.61 -2.82 7.33
CA LYS A 66 -17.24 -3.51 6.09
C LYS A 66 -17.11 -2.55 4.90
N SER A 67 -18.07 -1.63 4.74
CA SER A 67 -18.02 -0.64 3.65
C SER A 67 -16.78 0.25 3.76
N LYS A 68 -16.51 0.82 4.95
CA LYS A 68 -15.34 1.68 5.14
C LYS A 68 -14.03 0.95 4.86
N LEU A 69 -13.90 -0.29 5.34
CA LEU A 69 -12.73 -1.11 5.06
C LEU A 69 -12.56 -1.33 3.55
N TYR A 70 -13.62 -1.71 2.86
CA TYR A 70 -13.55 -2.02 1.42
C TYR A 70 -13.25 -0.76 0.60
N ASP A 71 -13.90 0.35 0.91
CA ASP A 71 -13.72 1.63 0.22
C ASP A 71 -12.28 2.16 0.40
N GLU A 72 -11.79 2.21 1.65
CA GLU A 72 -10.43 2.68 1.92
C GLU A 72 -9.39 1.70 1.38
N PHE A 73 -9.58 0.38 1.53
CA PHE A 73 -8.64 -0.59 0.96
C PHE A 73 -8.59 -0.47 -0.57
N GLN A 74 -9.73 -0.22 -1.23
CA GLN A 74 -9.76 0.05 -2.65
C GLN A 74 -9.10 1.38 -3.02
N GLN A 75 -9.20 2.41 -2.18
CA GLN A 75 -8.52 3.69 -2.38
C GLN A 75 -6.99 3.54 -2.29
N TYR A 76 -6.47 2.75 -1.33
CA TYR A 76 -5.03 2.56 -1.14
C TYR A 76 -4.42 1.51 -2.08
N TYR A 77 -5.13 0.43 -2.41
CA TYR A 77 -4.61 -0.70 -3.20
C TYR A 77 -5.28 -0.91 -4.56
N GLY A 78 -6.25 -0.07 -4.93
CA GLY A 78 -6.97 -0.16 -6.21
C GLY A 78 -7.88 -1.39 -6.34
N THR A 79 -8.04 -2.20 -5.29
CA THR A 79 -8.80 -3.46 -5.33
C THR A 79 -9.46 -3.76 -3.99
N SER A 80 -10.46 -4.65 -3.95
CA SER A 80 -11.03 -5.11 -2.69
C SER A 80 -10.09 -6.07 -1.94
N PRO A 81 -10.16 -6.17 -0.60
CA PRO A 81 -9.31 -7.06 0.19
C PRO A 81 -9.32 -8.52 -0.31
N MET A 82 -10.50 -9.04 -0.66
CA MET A 82 -10.66 -10.42 -1.15
C MET A 82 -10.03 -10.62 -2.54
N SER A 83 -10.13 -9.61 -3.42
CA SER A 83 -9.47 -9.65 -4.73
C SER A 83 -7.96 -9.59 -4.59
N TYR A 84 -7.47 -8.79 -3.65
CA TYR A 84 -6.05 -8.71 -3.30
C TYR A 84 -5.52 -10.06 -2.83
N LEU A 85 -6.22 -10.73 -1.90
CA LEU A 85 -5.88 -12.08 -1.44
C LEU A 85 -5.79 -13.08 -2.61
N LYS A 86 -6.80 -13.08 -3.50
CA LYS A 86 -6.81 -13.99 -4.66
C LYS A 86 -5.60 -13.76 -5.58
N LYS A 87 -5.27 -12.50 -5.88
CA LYS A 87 -4.10 -12.14 -6.68
C LYS A 87 -2.81 -12.58 -6.00
N TYR A 88 -2.69 -12.35 -4.69
CA TYR A 88 -1.52 -12.73 -3.91
C TYR A 88 -1.30 -14.24 -3.93
N ARG A 89 -2.35 -15.06 -3.72
CA ARG A 89 -2.27 -16.53 -3.83
C ARG A 89 -1.74 -16.98 -5.18
N LEU A 90 -2.27 -16.42 -6.27
CA LEU A 90 -1.82 -16.75 -7.62
C LEU A 90 -0.36 -16.39 -7.84
N GLN A 91 0.09 -15.23 -7.36
CA GLN A 91 1.49 -14.82 -7.44
C GLN A 91 2.41 -15.75 -6.66
N GLN A 92 2.01 -16.22 -5.48
CA GLN A 92 2.80 -17.19 -4.71
C GLN A 92 2.91 -18.53 -5.43
N ILE A 93 1.80 -19.05 -5.98
CA ILE A 93 1.81 -20.29 -6.77
C ILE A 93 2.73 -20.14 -7.98
N TYR A 94 2.61 -19.04 -8.73
CA TYR A 94 3.48 -18.76 -9.86
C TYR A 94 4.96 -18.74 -9.45
N LYS A 95 5.30 -18.08 -8.34
CA LYS A 95 6.67 -18.00 -7.82
C LYS A 95 7.23 -19.37 -7.45
N ILE A 96 6.41 -20.23 -6.84
CA ILE A 96 6.79 -21.61 -6.50
C ILE A 96 7.08 -22.40 -7.78
N LEU A 97 6.18 -22.30 -8.77
CA LEU A 97 6.33 -23.00 -10.05
C LEU A 97 7.54 -22.50 -10.86
N SER A 98 7.83 -21.19 -10.84
CA SER A 98 8.96 -20.62 -11.59
C SER A 98 10.32 -20.86 -10.94
N THR A 99 10.37 -21.13 -9.64
CA THR A 99 11.62 -21.40 -8.90
C THR A 99 11.96 -22.90 -8.90
N THR A 100 10.99 -23.76 -9.23
CA THR A 100 11.15 -25.23 -9.20
C THR A 100 11.56 -25.82 -10.56
N GLY A 101 11.90 -25.01 -11.56
CA GLY A 101 12.46 -25.43 -12.85
C GLY A 101 13.91 -25.03 -13.01
#